data_AF-A0A410MB54-F1
#
_entry.id   AF-A0A410MB54-F1
#
_cell.length_a   1.000
_cell.length_b   1.000
_cell.length_c   1.000
_cell.angle_alpha   90.00
_cell.angle_beta   90.00
_cell.angle_gamma   90.00
#
_symmetry.space_group_name_H-M   'P 1'
#
loop_
_entity.id
_entity.type
_entity.pdbx_description
1 polymer ?
#
loop_
_entity_poly.entity_id
_entity_poly.type
_entity_poly.pdbx_seq_one_letter_code
_entity_poly.pdbx_strand_id
1 'polypeptide(L)' 'MKYYGPEEIPLWGFILIGMILITQSSVLFLKAKKRGKVPWLWGLVGLIQFPVPSIVFFILTRTAWRKNL' A
#
# COMPACT_ATOMS: atom_id res chain seq x y z
N MET A 1 -9.99 -19.85 -24.10
CA MET A 1 -9.25 -19.26 -22.97
C MET A 1 -10.10 -19.47 -21.73
N LYS A 2 -9.57 -20.07 -20.65
CA LYS A 2 -10.32 -20.23 -19.39
C LYS A 2 -10.52 -18.86 -18.75
N TYR A 3 -11.76 -18.50 -18.45
CA TYR A 3 -12.11 -17.30 -17.70
C TYR A 3 -12.14 -17.67 -16.23
N TYR A 4 -11.12 -17.26 -15.47
CA TYR A 4 -11.09 -17.41 -14.02
C TYR A 4 -11.99 -16.34 -13.40
N GLY A 5 -13.19 -16.73 -12.98
CA GLY A 5 -14.11 -15.86 -12.25
C GLY A 5 -13.64 -15.63 -10.81
N PRO A 6 -14.11 -14.57 -10.12
CA PRO A 6 -13.86 -14.38 -8.69
C PRO A 6 -14.36 -15.56 -7.84
N GLU A 7 -15.31 -16.34 -8.38
CA GLU A 7 -15.84 -17.59 -7.83
C GLU A 7 -14.78 -18.69 -7.72
N GLU A 8 -13.75 -18.64 -8.57
CA GLU A 8 -12.64 -19.61 -8.57
C GLU A 8 -11.52 -19.22 -7.59
N ILE A 9 -11.59 -18.01 -7.01
CA ILE A 9 -10.59 -17.58 -6.04
C ILE A 9 -10.90 -18.26 -4.71
N PRO A 10 -10.01 -19.12 -4.21
CA PRO A 10 -10.22 -19.78 -2.93
C PRO A 10 -10.17 -18.75 -1.79
N LEU A 11 -10.86 -19.02 -0.68
CA LEU A 11 -10.94 -18.12 0.48
C LEU A 11 -9.56 -17.65 0.97
N TRP A 12 -8.56 -18.53 0.95
CA TRP A 12 -7.19 -18.19 1.33
C TRP A 12 -6.56 -17.11 0.42
N GLY A 13 -6.97 -17.02 -0.84
CA GLY A 13 -6.54 -15.97 -1.77
C GLY A 13 -7.01 -14.59 -1.32
N PHE A 14 -8.26 -14.46 -0.87
CA PHE A 14 -8.78 -13.22 -0.31
C PHE A 14 -8.10 -12.86 1.02
N ILE A 15 -7.82 -13.86 1.87
CA ILE A 15 -7.07 -13.65 3.12
C ILE A 15 -5.66 -13.10 2.80
N LEU A 16 -4.98 -13.70 1.82
CA LEU A 16 -3.66 -13.26 1.39
C LEU A 16 -3.68 -11.82 0.85
N ILE A 17 -4.67 -11.47 0.02
CA ILE A 17 -4.87 -10.09 -0.48
C ILE A 17 -5.07 -9.12 0.70
N GLY A 18 -5.93 -9.46 1.66
CA GLY A 18 -6.15 -8.66 2.86
C GLY A 18 -4.88 -8.46 3.68
N MET A 19 -4.10 -9.53 3.90
CA MET A 19 -2.82 -9.45 4.61
C MET A 19 -1.81 -8.54 3.89
N ILE A 20 -1.74 -8.61 2.57
CA ILE A 20 -0.84 -7.76 1.77
C ILE A 20 -1.26 -6.29 1.90
N LEU A 21 -2.55 -5.98 1.76
CA LEU A 21 -3.07 -4.62 1.86
C LEU A 21 -2.87 -4.03 3.27
N ILE A 22 -3.16 -4.80 4.33
CA ILE A 22 -2.95 -4.38 5.72
C ILE A 22 -1.46 -4.13 5.99
N THR A 23 -0.59 -5.03 5.52
CA THR A 23 0.86 -4.90 5.71
C THR A 23 1.40 -3.67 4.98
N GLN A 24 1.04 -3.49 3.70
CA GLN A 24 1.37 -2.30 2.91
C GLN A 24 0.90 -1.02 3.61
N SER A 25 -0.38 -0.96 4.00
CA SER A 25 -1.00 0.19 4.65
C SER A 25 -0.27 0.56 5.95
N SER A 26 0.04 -0.45 6.77
CA SER A 26 0.76 -0.28 8.03
C SER A 26 2.17 0.27 7.81
N VAL A 27 2.90 -0.26 6.83
CA VAL A 27 4.25 0.21 6.47
C VAL A 27 4.21 1.66 6.00
N LEU A 28 3.25 2.02 5.13
CA LEU A 28 3.06 3.37 4.63
C LEU A 28 2.72 4.35 5.74
N PHE A 29 1.79 3.99 6.62
CA PHE A 29 1.40 4.78 7.79
C PHE A 29 2.60 5.04 8.71
N LEU A 30 3.34 3.99 9.09
CA LEU A 30 4.50 4.11 9.98
C LEU A 30 5.62 4.95 9.36
N LYS A 31 5.90 4.75 8.05
CA LYS A 31 6.93 5.54 7.35
C LYS A 31 6.54 6.99 7.18
N ALA A 32 5.27 7.29 6.89
CA ALA A 32 4.76 8.66 6.82
C ALA A 32 4.86 9.36 8.18
N LYS A 33 4.46 8.67 9.26
CA LYS A 33 4.58 9.16 10.64
C LYS A 33 6.01 9.52 11.02
N LYS A 34 6.97 8.63 10.72
CA LYS A 34 8.41 8.87 11.00
C LYS A 34 9.00 10.07 10.24
N ARG A 35 8.36 10.53 9.16
CA ARG A 35 8.83 11.66 8.33
C ARG A 35 8.03 12.94 8.53
N GLY A 36 7.14 12.98 9.53
CA GLY A 36 6.25 14.12 9.76
C GLY A 36 5.30 14.39 8.58
N LYS A 37 4.94 13.35 7.82
CA LYS A 37 3.95 13.43 6.72
C LYS A 37 2.62 12.88 7.20
N VAL A 38 1.53 13.24 6.51
CA VAL A 38 0.13 12.85 6.84
C VAL A 38 -0.07 11.32 6.88
N PRO A 39 -0.02 10.65 8.05
CA PRO A 39 0.03 9.18 8.09
C PRO A 39 -1.27 8.53 7.65
N TRP A 40 -2.40 9.13 8.04
CA TRP A 40 -3.74 8.67 7.69
C TRP A 40 -4.00 8.61 6.19
N LEU A 41 -3.52 9.61 5.43
CA LEU A 41 -3.62 9.61 3.97
C LEU A 41 -2.96 8.35 3.40
N TRP A 42 -1.72 8.08 3.83
CA TRP A 42 -0.90 6.97 3.35
C TRP A 42 -1.40 5.60 3.79
N GLY A 43 -1.96 5.49 5.00
CA GLY A 43 -2.61 4.27 5.47
C GLY A 43 -3.87 3.95 4.65
N LEU A 44 -4.75 4.94 4.43
CA LEU A 44 -6.02 4.73 3.75
C LEU A 44 -5.83 4.38 2.28
N VAL A 45 -5.01 5.13 1.54
CA VAL A 45 -4.72 4.81 0.13
C VAL A 45 -3.99 3.47 0.00
N GLY A 46 -3.12 3.13 0.95
CA GLY A 46 -2.43 1.84 1.00
C GLY A 46 -3.35 0.65 1.30
N LEU A 47 -4.56 0.86 1.80
CA LEU A 47 -5.54 -0.21 2.02
C LEU A 47 -6.43 -0.44 0.80
N ILE A 48 -6.59 0.56 -0.06
CA ILE A 48 -7.48 0.50 -1.24
C ILE A 48 -6.80 -0.21 -2.41
N GLN A 49 -5.52 0.07 -2.65
CA GLN A 49 -4.83 -0.40 -3.85
C GLN A 49 -3.41 -0.88 -3.56
N PHE A 50 -3.02 -1.98 -4.19
CA PHE A 50 -1.64 -2.45 -4.25
C PHE A 50 -1.25 -2.63 -5.73
N PRO A 51 -0.01 -2.32 -6.17
CA PRO A 51 1.13 -1.77 -5.43
C PRO A 51 1.29 -0.23 -5.58
N VAL A 52 0.38 0.45 -6.29
CA VAL A 52 0.53 1.85 -6.71
C VAL A 52 0.88 2.82 -5.56
N PRO A 53 0.18 2.80 -4.40
CA PRO A 53 0.50 3.69 -3.29
C PRO A 53 1.93 3.52 -2.77
N SER A 54 2.45 2.30 -2.75
CA SER A 54 3.82 2.01 -2.33
C SER A 54 4.85 2.62 -3.28
N ILE A 55 4.61 2.54 -4.59
CA ILE A 55 5.48 3.12 -5.62
C ILE A 55 5.49 4.65 -5.50
N VAL A 56 4.31 5.27 -5.42
CA VAL A 56 4.19 6.73 -5.29
C VAL A 56 4.89 7.22 -4.02
N PHE A 57 4.69 6.53 -2.89
CA PHE A 57 5.38 6.86 -1.63
C PHE A 57 6.90 6.80 -1.78
N PHE A 58 7.42 5.75 -2.44
CA PHE A 58 8.85 5.59 -2.68
C PHE A 58 9.42 6.72 -3.56
N ILE A 59 8.72 7.10 -4.63
CA ILE A 59 9.14 8.21 -5.49
C ILE A 59 9.17 9.51 -4.69
N LEU A 60 8.09 9.86 -3.99
CA LEU A 60 8.02 11.10 -3.18
C LEU A 60 9.10 11.15 -2.11
N THR A 61 9.43 10.00 -1.52
CA THR A 61 10.54 9.87 -0.57
C THR A 61 11.86 10.27 -1.19
N ARG A 62 12.15 9.81 -2.41
CA ARG A 62 13.44 9.96 -3.08
C ARG A 62 13.59 11.31 -3.79
N THR A 63 12.49 11.95 -4.17
CA THR A 63 12.49 13.21 -4.93
C THR A 63 12.04 14.39 -4.06
N ALA A 64 10.73 14.48 -3.77
CA ALA A 64 10.11 15.64 -3.14
C ALA A 64 10.52 15.82 -1.66
N TRP A 65 10.66 14.73 -0.92
CA TRP A 65 10.98 14.77 0.51
C TRP A 65 12.48 14.69 0.79
N ARG A 66 13.32 14.70 -0.25
CA ARG A 66 14.78 14.64 -0.12
C ARG A 66 15.40 15.99 0.25
N LYS A 67 14.66 17.11 0.13
CA LYS A 67 15.21 18.48 0.22
C LYS A 67 15.52 19.01 1.63
N ASN A 68 15.46 18.20 2.69
CA ASN A 68 15.74 18.64 4.07
C ASN A 68 16.77 17.75 4.81
N LEU A 69 17.81 17.29 4.12
CA LEU A 69 19.03 16.76 4.76
C LEU A 69 20.21 17.64 4.39
#